data_AF-A0ABD2N4E6-F1
#
_entry.id   AF-A0ABD2N4E6-F1
#
_cell.length_a   1.000
_cell.length_b   1.000
_cell.length_c   1.000
_cell.angle_alpha   90.00
_cell.angle_beta   90.00
_cell.angle_gamma   90.00
#
_symmetry.space_group_name_H-M   'P 1'
#
loop_
_entity.id
_entity.type
_entity.pdbx_description
1 polymer ?
#
loop_
_entity_poly.entity_id
_entity_poly.type
_entity_poly.pdbx_seq_one_letter_code
_entity_poly.pdbx_strand_id
1 'polypeptide(L)'
;MYWVFVQVHHSYSEGRLPYVRKNGGRPQADYEDMVLDEVENDAGTSVRAIEMNTGVLKSFAQRILKRHQYHPYHVCKTLLPQDYLPRMEFCRRKNVSQKSRSAIFGQNSLDGRNNLQERRVL
;
A
#
# COMPACT_ATOMS: atom_id res chain seq x y z
N MET A 1 -38.79 15.55 23.74
CA MET A 1 -38.56 15.29 22.29
C MET A 1 -39.26 16.33 21.40
N TYR A 2 -39.23 17.63 21.72
CA TYR A 2 -39.90 18.69 20.93
C TYR A 2 -38.94 19.78 20.43
N TRP A 3 -37.88 20.06 21.21
CA TRP A 3 -36.91 21.11 20.94
C TRP A 3 -36.04 20.87 19.70
N VAL A 4 -35.74 19.60 19.39
CA VAL A 4 -34.98 19.24 18.18
C VAL A 4 -35.76 19.60 16.92
N PHE A 5 -37.09 19.41 16.93
CA PHE A 5 -37.96 19.72 15.79
C PHE A 5 -38.07 21.22 15.55
N VAL A 6 -38.20 22.01 16.62
CA VAL A 6 -38.25 23.48 16.55
C VAL A 6 -36.96 24.04 15.93
N GLN A 7 -35.80 23.53 16.35
CA GLN A 7 -34.52 24.03 15.87
C GLN A 7 -34.23 23.66 14.42
N VAL A 8 -34.66 22.47 13.99
CA VAL A 8 -34.58 22.04 12.59
C VAL A 8 -35.52 22.87 11.72
N HIS A 9 -36.77 23.05 12.15
CA HIS A 9 -37.76 23.86 11.43
C HIS A 9 -37.31 25.31 11.27
N HIS A 10 -36.79 25.91 12.34
CA HIS A 10 -36.26 27.26 12.32
C HIS A 10 -35.07 27.40 11.35
N SER A 11 -34.14 26.44 11.34
CA SER A 11 -33.00 26.44 10.41
C SER A 11 -33.46 26.40 8.95
N TYR A 12 -34.44 25.55 8.62
CA TYR A 12 -35.00 25.48 7.26
C TYR A 12 -35.76 26.75 6.87
N SER A 13 -36.50 27.38 7.79
CA SER A 13 -37.17 28.66 7.52
C SER A 13 -36.19 29.81 7.25
N GLU A 14 -34.99 29.74 7.83
CA GLU A 14 -33.92 30.72 7.63
C GLU A 14 -33.01 30.39 6.42
N GLY A 15 -33.31 29.33 5.67
CA GLY A 15 -32.48 28.89 4.54
C GLY A 15 -31.10 28.35 4.96
N ARG A 16 -30.94 27.98 6.24
CA ARG A 16 -29.68 27.49 6.82
C ARG A 16 -29.73 25.97 7.01
N LEU A 17 -28.64 25.28 6.69
CA LEU A 17 -28.54 23.84 6.94
C LEU A 17 -28.54 23.56 8.46
N PRO A 18 -29.52 22.81 9.01
CA PRO A 18 -29.50 22.42 10.40
C PRO A 18 -28.31 21.50 10.63
N TYR A 19 -27.47 21.91 11.58
CA TYR A 19 -26.34 21.14 12.09
C TYR A 19 -25.14 20.96 11.14
N VAL A 20 -24.49 22.06 10.78
CA VAL A 20 -23.06 21.99 10.48
C VAL A 20 -22.34 21.85 11.82
N ARG A 21 -21.89 20.65 12.18
CA ARG A 21 -20.82 20.54 13.19
C ARG A 21 -19.63 21.32 12.65
N LYS A 22 -19.48 22.58 13.06
CA LYS A 22 -18.17 23.19 13.11
C LYS A 22 -17.42 22.39 14.17
N ASN A 23 -16.77 21.31 13.73
CA ASN A 23 -15.73 20.67 14.51
C ASN A 23 -14.67 21.75 14.66
N GLY A 24 -14.81 22.61 15.67
CA GLY A 24 -13.73 23.44 16.17
C GLY A 24 -12.67 22.48 16.69
N GLY A 25 -11.86 21.96 15.78
CA GLY A 25 -10.80 21.03 16.09
C GLY A 25 -9.89 21.67 17.12
N ARG A 26 -9.37 20.85 18.04
CA ARG A 26 -8.21 21.25 18.84
C ARG A 26 -7.11 21.80 17.92
N PRO A 27 -6.25 22.72 18.38
CA PRO A 27 -5.08 23.16 17.61
C PRO A 27 -4.29 21.92 17.19
N GLN A 28 -4.41 21.56 15.92
CA GLN A 28 -3.84 20.34 15.34
C GLN A 28 -2.75 20.69 14.32
N ALA A 29 -2.68 21.96 13.92
CA ALA A 29 -1.79 22.48 12.88
C ALA A 29 -0.31 22.33 13.28
N ASP A 30 0.05 22.69 14.51
CA ASP A 30 1.46 22.67 14.97
C ASP A 30 2.10 21.29 14.84
N TYR A 31 1.36 20.22 15.17
CA TYR A 31 1.83 18.84 15.04
C TYR A 31 1.74 18.31 13.61
N GLU A 32 0.86 18.87 12.79
CA GLU A 32 0.74 18.50 11.37
C GLU A 32 1.98 18.97 10.61
N ASP A 33 2.38 20.23 10.79
CA ASP A 33 3.54 20.80 10.11
C ASP A 33 4.84 20.09 10.53
N MET A 34 5.01 19.76 11.82
CA MET A 34 6.18 18.99 12.30
C MET A 34 6.29 17.60 11.66
N VAL A 35 5.16 16.89 11.49
CA VAL A 35 5.16 15.55 10.87
C VAL A 35 5.46 15.64 9.37
N LEU A 36 4.98 16.69 8.71
CA LEU A 36 5.20 16.90 7.29
C LEU A 36 6.63 17.31 6.98
N ASP A 37 7.23 18.20 7.78
CA ASP A 37 8.62 18.64 7.62
C ASP A 37 9.61 17.48 7.74
N GLU A 38 9.41 16.57 8.71
CA GLU A 38 10.25 15.38 8.87
C GLU A 38 10.22 14.46 7.64
N VAL A 39 9.05 14.31 7.01
CA VAL A 39 8.89 13.47 5.80
C VAL A 39 9.39 14.16 4.54
N GLU A 40 9.30 15.49 4.47
CA GLU A 40 9.86 16.28 3.37
C GLU A 40 11.39 16.25 3.40
N ASN A 41 11.99 16.26 4.60
CA ASN A 41 13.43 16.13 4.80
C ASN A 41 13.95 14.72 4.43
N ASP A 42 13.26 13.66 4.85
CA ASP A 42 13.58 12.28 4.46
C ASP A 42 12.31 11.43 4.26
N ALA A 43 11.97 11.21 2.98
CA ALA A 43 10.81 10.40 2.58
C ALA A 43 10.93 8.90 2.95
N GLY A 44 12.12 8.46 3.35
CA GLY A 44 12.37 7.12 3.88
C GLY A 44 12.05 6.92 5.36
N THR A 45 11.68 8.01 6.05
CA THR A 45 11.44 8.00 7.48
C THR A 45 10.21 7.15 7.83
N SER A 46 10.40 6.17 8.72
CA SER A 46 9.30 5.34 9.19
C SER A 46 8.40 6.11 10.16
N VAL A 47 7.11 5.75 10.24
CA VAL A 47 6.18 6.37 11.21
C VAL A 47 6.65 6.21 12.67
N ARG A 48 7.43 5.16 12.98
CA ARG A 48 8.06 5.01 14.30
C ARG A 48 9.20 6.00 14.52
N ALA A 49 9.98 6.30 13.48
CA ALA A 49 11.05 7.28 13.56
C ALA A 49 10.46 8.69 13.75
N ILE A 50 9.36 9.01 13.04
CA ILE A 50 8.61 10.26 13.25
C ILE A 50 8.18 10.41 14.72
N GLU A 51 7.63 9.36 15.32
CA GLU A 51 7.23 9.37 16.73
C GLU A 51 8.40 9.60 17.69
N MET A 52 9.57 9.00 17.42
CA MET A 52 10.78 9.21 18.22
C MET A 52 11.35 10.62 18.07
N ASN A 53 11.30 11.20 16.87
CA ASN A 53 11.92 12.49 16.57
C ASN A 53 11.04 13.68 16.98
N THR A 54 9.73 13.59 16.71
CA THR A 54 8.77 14.69 16.96
C THR A 54 7.97 14.53 18.26
N GLY A 55 7.98 13.33 18.88
CA GLY A 55 7.14 13.02 20.04
C GLY A 55 5.65 12.85 19.70
N VAL A 56 5.30 12.93 18.42
CA VAL A 56 3.92 12.74 17.95
C VAL A 56 3.59 11.25 17.92
N LEU A 57 2.50 10.87 18.58
CA LEU A 57 2.03 9.49 18.61
C LEU A 57 1.92 8.89 17.20
N LYS A 58 2.43 7.66 17.02
CA LYS A 58 2.42 6.96 15.73
C LYS A 58 1.06 6.96 15.03
N SER A 59 -0.01 6.70 15.78
CA SER A 59 -1.38 6.66 15.23
C SER A 59 -1.84 8.01 14.68
N PHE A 60 -1.36 9.10 15.30
CA PHE A 60 -1.66 10.46 14.90
C PHE A 60 -0.84 10.85 13.68
N ALA A 61 0.47 10.60 13.67
CA ALA A 61 1.32 10.78 12.50
C ALA A 61 0.78 10.00 11.28
N GLN A 62 0.39 8.73 11.46
CA GLN A 62 -0.21 7.92 10.40
C GLN A 62 -1.52 8.52 9.84
N ARG A 63 -2.34 9.14 10.70
CA ARG A 63 -3.57 9.82 10.29
C ARG A 63 -3.28 11.09 9.49
N ILE A 64 -2.27 11.86 9.89
CA ILE A 64 -1.81 13.06 9.18
C ILE A 64 -1.28 12.67 7.80
N LEU A 65 -0.36 11.72 7.73
CA LEU A 65 0.20 11.24 6.47
C LEU A 65 -0.89 10.74 5.52
N LYS A 66 -1.88 9.99 6.02
CA LYS A 66 -3.03 9.55 5.23
C LYS A 66 -3.89 10.72 4.70
N ARG A 67 -4.07 11.79 5.48
CA ARG A 67 -4.82 12.98 5.06
C ARG A 67 -4.10 13.72 3.93
N HIS A 68 -2.78 13.82 4.03
CA HIS A 68 -1.93 14.50 3.04
C HIS A 68 -1.47 13.60 1.90
N GLN A 69 -1.98 12.36 1.83
CA GLN A 69 -1.65 11.37 0.79
C GLN A 69 -0.16 10.98 0.74
N TYR A 70 0.55 11.14 1.86
CA TYR A 70 1.90 10.61 2.02
C TYR A 70 1.86 9.11 2.32
N HIS A 71 2.67 8.36 1.58
CA HIS A 71 2.86 6.93 1.79
C HIS A 71 4.21 6.72 2.48
N PRO A 72 4.25 6.50 3.81
CA PRO A 72 5.51 6.24 4.50
C PRO A 72 6.13 4.96 3.94
N TYR A 73 7.24 5.10 3.21
CA TYR A 73 7.97 3.97 2.67
C TYR A 73 8.98 3.50 3.73
N HIS A 74 8.95 2.21 4.05
CA HIS A 74 10.11 1.60 4.68
C HIS A 74 11.15 1.43 3.58
N VAL A 75 12.24 2.21 3.63
CA VAL A 75 13.34 2.04 2.68
C VAL A 75 13.83 0.59 2.78
N CYS A 76 13.52 -0.21 1.76
CA CYS A 76 14.12 -1.52 1.62
C CYS A 76 15.61 -1.27 1.36
N LYS A 77 16.48 -1.89 2.18
CA LYS A 77 17.93 -1.81 2.01
C LYS A 77 18.27 -2.02 0.54
N THR A 78 18.97 -1.06 -0.06
CA THR A 78 19.46 -1.16 -1.43
C THR A 78 20.35 -2.40 -1.53
N LEU A 79 20.05 -3.29 -2.48
CA LEU A 79 20.87 -4.46 -2.75
C LEU A 79 22.25 -4.01 -3.19
N LEU A 80 23.29 -4.37 -2.43
CA LEU A 80 24.65 -4.15 -2.88
C LEU A 80 24.98 -5.17 -3.97
N PRO A 81 25.90 -4.87 -4.90
CA PRO A 81 26.33 -5.84 -5.93
C PRO A 81 26.75 -7.20 -5.36
N GLN A 82 27.28 -7.23 -4.14
CA GLN A 82 27.69 -8.43 -3.42
C GLN A 82 26.51 -9.32 -2.97
N ASP A 83 25.32 -8.74 -2.80
CA ASP A 83 24.12 -9.47 -2.38
C ASP A 83 23.50 -10.31 -3.51
N TYR A 84 23.85 -10.04 -4.77
CA TYR A 84 23.22 -10.69 -5.93
C TYR A 84 23.58 -12.17 -6.04
N LEU A 85 24.85 -12.53 -5.91
CA LEU A 85 25.29 -13.93 -6.06
C LEU A 85 24.70 -14.85 -4.98
N PRO A 86 24.72 -14.51 -3.68
CA PRO A 86 24.09 -15.33 -2.64
C PRO A 86 22.58 -15.50 -2.85
N ARG A 87 21.89 -14.46 -3.33
CA ARG A 87 20.44 -14.48 -3.58
C ARG A 87 20.08 -15.31 -4.81
N MET A 88 20.84 -15.17 -5.90
CA MET A 88 20.68 -15.99 -7.09
C MET A 88 20.86 -17.47 -6.77
N GLU A 89 21.88 -17.80 -5.98
CA GLU A 89 22.16 -19.16 -5.57
C GLU A 89 21.08 -19.73 -4.64
N PHE A 90 20.55 -18.91 -3.73
CA PHE A 90 19.39 -19.27 -2.91
C PHE A 90 18.16 -19.58 -3.77
N CYS A 91 17.81 -18.71 -4.72
CA CYS A 91 16.70 -18.92 -5.63
C CYS A 91 16.89 -20.19 -6.48
N ARG A 92 18.09 -20.40 -7.02
CA ARG A 92 18.45 -21.60 -7.79
C ARG A 92 18.22 -22.87 -6.96
N ARG A 93 18.71 -22.89 -5.71
CA ARG A 93 18.54 -24.03 -4.78
C ARG A 93 17.07 -24.33 -4.47
N LYS A 94 16.25 -23.30 -4.25
CA LYS A 94 14.82 -23.47 -3.91
C LYS A 94 13.96 -23.86 -5.12
N ASN A 95 14.31 -23.38 -6.32
CA ASN A 95 13.60 -23.72 -7.56
C ASN A 95 13.89 -25.14 -8.07
N VAL A 96 15.04 -25.74 -7.72
CA VAL A 96 15.32 -27.16 -8.00
C VAL A 96 14.35 -28.09 -7.25
N SER A 97 13.86 -27.68 -6.07
CA SER A 97 12.90 -28.46 -5.28
C SER A 97 11.46 -28.42 -5.81
N GLN A 98 11.10 -27.50 -6.72
CA GLN A 98 9.73 -27.40 -7.26
C GLN A 98 9.54 -28.15 -8.58
N LYS A 99 10.64 -28.47 -9.30
CA LYS A 99 10.58 -29.22 -10.57
C LYS A 99 10.06 -30.65 -10.45
N SER A 100 10.01 -31.23 -9.24
CA SER A 100 9.48 -32.58 -9.03
C SER A 100 7.95 -32.66 -8.91
N ARG A 101 7.22 -31.52 -8.86
CA ARG A 101 5.75 -31.53 -8.74
C ARG A 101 4.99 -31.31 -10.04
N SER A 102 5.59 -30.66 -11.04
CA SER A 102 4.95 -30.38 -12.33
C SER A 102 5.07 -31.51 -13.36
N ALA A 103 5.77 -32.61 -13.06
CA ALA A 103 5.92 -33.76 -13.96
C ALA A 103 4.82 -34.83 -13.82
N ILE A 104 3.89 -34.69 -12.86
CA ILE A 104 2.86 -35.71 -12.58
C ILE A 104 1.53 -35.38 -13.29
N PHE A 105 1.30 -34.13 -13.72
CA PHE A 105 0.03 -33.70 -14.33
C PHE A 105 0.22 -33.38 -15.81
N GLY A 106 0.38 -34.41 -16.64
CA GLY A 106 0.59 -34.21 -18.07
C GLY A 106 0.75 -35.48 -18.90
N GLN A 107 0.08 -36.57 -18.54
CA GLN A 107 -0.17 -37.68 -19.47
C GLN A 107 -1.67 -37.93 -19.48
N ASN A 108 -2.32 -37.63 -20.62
CA ASN A 108 -3.50 -38.31 -21.20
C ASN A 108 -4.32 -37.36 -22.11
N SER A 109 -3.94 -37.33 -23.39
CA SER A 109 -4.83 -37.22 -24.57
C SER A 109 -3.93 -37.41 -25.80
N LEU A 110 -3.72 -38.62 -26.33
CA LEU A 110 -4.53 -39.27 -27.38
C LEU A 110 -4.90 -38.26 -28.49
N ASP A 111 -4.72 -38.49 -29.78
CA ASP A 111 -4.24 -39.62 -30.55
C ASP A 111 -4.08 -39.12 -32.00
N GLY A 112 -3.26 -39.81 -32.79
CA GLY A 112 -3.35 -39.96 -34.24
C GLY A 112 -3.76 -38.77 -35.14
N ARG A 113 -2.82 -38.34 -36.00
CA ARG A 113 -2.99 -38.35 -37.47
C ARG A 113 -1.68 -38.02 -38.21
N ASN A 114 -0.97 -39.09 -38.52
CA ASN A 114 -0.42 -39.45 -39.83
C ASN A 114 0.50 -38.48 -40.58
N ASN A 115 1.76 -38.92 -40.65
CA ASN A 115 2.64 -38.86 -41.82
C ASN A 115 1.88 -38.98 -43.15
N LEU A 116 2.07 -38.00 -44.04
CA LEU A 116 1.95 -38.16 -45.48
C LEU A 116 2.95 -37.23 -46.15
N GLN A 117 3.99 -37.87 -46.68
CA GLN A 117 4.84 -37.49 -47.82
C GLN A 117 4.71 -36.07 -48.38
N GLU A 118 5.82 -35.33 -48.34
CA GLU A 118 6.22 -34.54 -49.50
C GLU A 118 7.73 -34.64 -49.70
N ARG A 119 8.11 -35.52 -50.65
CA ARG A 119 9.41 -35.55 -51.32
C ARG A 119 9.44 -34.42 -52.37
N ARG A 120 10.66 -34.03 -52.77
CA ARG A 120 11.08 -33.15 -53.90
C ARG A 120 11.07 -31.65 -53.55
N VAL A 121 12.05 -30.81 -53.86
CA VAL A 121 13.19 -30.77 -54.82
C VAL A 121 14.29 -29.91 -54.13
N LEU A 122 15.57 -30.29 -54.14
CA LEU A 122 16.61 -29.88 -55.11
C LEU A 122 17.79 -30.83 -55.03
#